data_AF-A0A6L5F2L1-F1
#
_entry.id   AF-A0A6L5F2L1-F1
#
_cell.length_a   1.000
_cell.length_b   1.000
_cell.length_c   1.000
_cell.angle_alpha   90.00
_cell.angle_beta   90.00
_cell.angle_gamma   90.00
#
_symmetry.space_group_name_H-M   'P 1'
#
loop_
_entity.id
_entity.type
_entity.pdbx_description
1 polymer ?
#
loop_
_entity_poly.entity_id
_entity_poly.type
_entity_poly.pdbx_seq_one_letter_code
_entity_poly.pdbx_strand_id
1 'polypeptide(L)'
;MADEEPNGEEPNGEVNRDTRVGKAIVKGAVIGVPTVIVLLTIVLVLITDRNLVTALETALLPGLLLGVFAGGFAGVAATME
;
A
#
# COMPACT_ATOMS: atom_id res chain seq x y z
N MET A 1 2.22 -55.77 -2.87
CA MET A 1 2.58 -54.63 -2.00
C MET A 1 3.30 -53.65 -2.88
N ALA A 2 2.59 -52.61 -3.31
CA ALA A 2 3.19 -51.44 -3.93
C ALA A 2 3.05 -50.33 -2.89
N ASP A 3 4.19 -49.90 -2.36
CA ASP A 3 4.29 -48.86 -1.36
C ASP A 3 3.90 -47.51 -2.00
N GLU A 4 3.08 -46.76 -1.26
CA GLU A 4 2.72 -45.38 -1.56
C GLU A 4 3.96 -44.48 -1.41
N GLU A 5 4.24 -43.63 -2.40
CA GLU A 5 4.85 -42.33 -2.13
C GLU A 5 3.84 -41.25 -2.57
N PRO A 6 3.26 -40.47 -1.62
CA PRO A 6 2.49 -39.31 -1.99
C PRO A 6 3.47 -38.25 -2.49
N ASN A 7 3.38 -37.92 -3.77
CA ASN A 7 4.12 -36.82 -4.37
C ASN A 7 3.58 -35.50 -3.80
N GLY A 8 4.05 -35.15 -2.60
CA GLY A 8 3.76 -33.88 -1.93
C GLY A 8 4.51 -32.75 -2.63
N GLU A 9 3.96 -32.25 -3.73
CA GLU A 9 4.29 -30.90 -4.19
C GLU A 9 3.89 -29.94 -3.08
N GLU A 10 4.87 -29.47 -2.32
CA GLU A 10 4.65 -28.49 -1.26
C GLU A 10 4.09 -27.19 -1.86
N PRO A 11 2.89 -26.72 -1.47
CA PRO A 11 2.36 -25.42 -1.88
C PRO A 11 3.09 -24.24 -1.20
N ASN A 12 4.12 -24.53 -0.40
CA ASN A 12 4.82 -23.57 0.47
C ASN A 12 5.49 -22.41 -0.30
N GLY A 13 5.84 -22.61 -1.57
CA GLY A 13 6.50 -21.59 -2.39
C GLY A 13 5.58 -20.45 -2.86
N GLU A 14 4.30 -20.73 -3.10
CA GLU A 14 3.31 -19.74 -3.57
C GLU A 14 2.77 -18.90 -2.41
N VAL A 15 2.40 -19.56 -1.29
CA VAL A 15 1.88 -18.89 -0.09
C VAL A 15 2.90 -17.88 0.48
N ASN A 16 4.18 -18.20 0.43
CA ASN A 16 5.25 -17.35 0.95
C ASN A 16 5.49 -16.12 0.06
N ARG A 17 5.34 -16.28 -1.27
CA ARG A 17 5.45 -15.17 -2.23
C ARG A 17 4.29 -14.18 -2.08
N ASP A 18 3.05 -14.67 -1.98
CA ASP A 18 1.87 -13.83 -1.75
C ASP A 18 1.96 -13.07 -0.43
N THR A 19 2.44 -13.72 0.63
CA THR A 19 2.63 -13.08 1.93
C THR A 19 3.68 -11.97 1.86
N ARG A 20 4.77 -12.16 1.09
CA ARG A 20 5.84 -11.16 0.92
C ARG A 20 5.35 -9.92 0.16
N VAL A 21 4.58 -10.12 -0.91
CA VAL A 21 3.99 -9.05 -1.71
C VAL A 21 2.94 -8.28 -0.89
N GLY A 22 2.04 -8.99 -0.20
CA GLY A 22 1.05 -8.36 0.69
C GLY A 22 1.68 -7.52 1.79
N LYS A 23 2.76 -8.01 2.43
CA LYS A 23 3.51 -7.25 3.44
C LYS A 23 4.15 -5.98 2.86
N ALA A 24 4.65 -6.05 1.63
CA ALA A 24 5.25 -4.91 0.96
C ALA A 24 4.22 -3.84 0.61
N ILE A 25 3.04 -4.23 0.13
CA ILE A 25 1.89 -3.33 -0.12
C ILE A 25 1.51 -2.60 1.17
N VAL A 26 1.34 -3.33 2.27
CA VAL A 26 0.98 -2.73 3.57
C VAL A 26 2.06 -1.76 4.03
N LYS A 27 3.34 -2.14 3.96
CA LYS A 27 4.46 -1.26 4.32
C LYS A 27 4.47 0.02 3.47
N GLY A 28 4.21 -0.10 2.18
CA GLY A 28 4.13 1.02 1.26
C GLY A 28 2.94 1.93 1.56
N ALA A 29 1.76 1.38 1.82
CA ALA A 29 0.56 2.14 2.18
C ALA A 29 0.70 2.89 3.52
N VAL A 30 1.33 2.27 4.53
CA VAL A 30 1.57 2.88 5.85
C VAL A 30 2.35 4.19 5.75
N ILE A 31 3.27 4.31 4.77
CA ILE A 31 4.05 5.53 4.53
C ILE A 31 3.35 6.43 3.50
N GLY A 32 2.76 5.84 2.46
CA GLY A 32 2.12 6.55 1.36
C GLY A 32 0.90 7.37 1.80
N VAL A 33 0.02 6.79 2.63
CA VAL A 33 -1.19 7.46 3.13
C VAL A 33 -0.89 8.77 3.87
N PRO A 34 -0.11 8.77 4.96
CA PRO A 34 0.17 10.01 5.69
C PRO A 34 0.93 11.03 4.83
N THR A 35 1.86 10.58 4.00
CA THR A 35 2.63 11.46 3.11
C THR A 35 1.72 12.21 2.14
N VAL A 36 0.83 11.50 1.46
CA VAL A 36 -0.08 12.10 0.47
C VAL A 36 -1.11 13.01 1.15
N ILE A 37 -1.65 12.62 2.30
CA ILE A 37 -2.60 13.46 3.05
C ILE A 37 -1.95 14.79 3.44
N VAL A 38 -0.73 14.76 3.98
CA VAL A 38 0.01 15.98 4.35
C VAL A 38 0.26 16.85 3.11
N LEU A 39 0.72 16.24 2.02
CA LEU A 39 1.05 16.96 0.79
C LEU A 39 -0.20 17.61 0.16
N LEU A 40 -1.31 16.88 0.05
CA LEU A 40 -2.58 17.43 -0.44
C LEU A 40 -3.14 18.52 0.47
N THR A 41 -3.02 18.36 1.79
CA THR A 41 -3.48 19.37 2.74
C THR A 41 -2.70 20.67 2.55
N ILE A 42 -1.37 20.60 2.44
CA ILE A 42 -0.52 21.77 2.20
C ILE A 42 -0.86 22.44 0.86
N VAL A 43 -1.01 21.64 -0.20
CA VAL A 43 -1.37 22.13 -1.55
C VAL A 43 -2.73 22.84 -1.53
N LEU A 44 -3.74 22.29 -0.85
CA LEU A 44 -5.05 22.91 -0.78
C LEU A 44 -5.06 24.21 0.03
N VAL A 45 -4.30 24.28 1.11
CA VAL A 45 -4.12 25.53 1.87
C VAL A 45 -3.49 26.61 0.99
N LEU A 46 -2.45 26.25 0.22
CA LEU A 46 -1.74 27.18 -0.65
C LEU A 46 -2.57 27.70 -1.84
N ILE A 47 -3.43 26.86 -2.42
CA ILE A 47 -4.19 27.21 -3.62
C ILE A 47 -5.54 27.84 -3.28
N THR A 48 -6.17 27.43 -2.18
CA THR A 48 -7.59 27.72 -1.92
C THR A 48 -7.79 28.74 -0.78
N ASP A 49 -6.72 29.16 -0.09
CA ASP A 49 -6.78 30.04 1.10
C ASP A 49 -7.75 29.54 2.19
N ARG A 50 -8.07 28.23 2.17
CA ARG A 50 -8.95 27.61 3.17
C ARG A 50 -8.19 27.34 4.45
N ASN A 51 -8.90 27.42 5.57
CA ASN A 51 -8.38 27.00 6.86
C ASN A 51 -7.88 25.55 6.82
N LEU A 52 -6.81 25.27 7.58
CA LEU A 52 -6.14 23.97 7.62
C LEU A 52 -7.10 22.80 7.84
N VAL A 53 -8.10 22.97 8.71
CA VAL A 53 -9.09 21.94 9.04
C VAL A 53 -9.94 21.58 7.82
N THR A 54 -10.47 22.58 7.12
CA THR A 54 -11.30 22.36 5.92
C THR A 54 -10.48 21.78 4.76
N ALA A 55 -9.22 22.21 4.62
CA ALA A 55 -8.31 21.65 3.63
C ALA A 55 -8.01 20.18 3.92
N LEU A 56 -7.77 19.82 5.19
CA LEU A 56 -7.52 18.45 5.62
C LEU A 56 -8.74 17.54 5.37
N GLU A 57 -9.95 17.98 5.71
CA GLU A 57 -11.20 17.24 5.43
C GLU A 57 -11.37 16.96 3.93
N THR A 58 -11.08 17.96 3.10
CA THR A 58 -11.17 17.84 1.64
C THR A 58 -10.07 16.94 1.07
N ALA A 59 -8.88 16.95 1.67
CA ALA A 59 -7.74 16.13 1.27
C ALA A 59 -7.85 14.67 1.74
N LEU A 60 -8.66 14.39 2.78
CA LEU A 60 -8.66 13.09 3.46
C LEU A 60 -9.12 11.95 2.54
N LEU A 61 -10.24 12.16 1.84
CA LEU A 61 -10.79 11.16 0.93
C LEU A 61 -9.89 10.89 -0.29
N PRO A 62 -9.51 11.90 -1.11
CA PRO A 62 -8.58 11.67 -2.21
C PRO A 62 -7.19 11.24 -1.74
N GLY A 63 -6.74 11.71 -0.57
CA GLY A 63 -5.44 11.37 0.00
C GLY A 63 -5.34 9.94 0.50
N LEU A 64 -6.41 9.39 1.07
CA LEU A 64 -6.48 7.96 1.41
C LEU A 64 -6.44 7.09 0.14
N LEU A 65 -7.28 7.41 -0.85
CA LEU A 65 -7.32 6.67 -2.12
C LEU A 65 -5.95 6.68 -2.82
N LEU A 66 -5.39 7.88 -3.02
CA LEU A 66 -4.12 8.05 -3.72
C LEU A 66 -2.94 7.54 -2.89
N GLY A 67 -2.96 7.70 -1.57
CA GLY A 67 -1.92 7.24 -0.66
C GLY A 67 -1.86 5.72 -0.52
N VAL A 68 -3.01 5.04 -0.42
CA VAL A 68 -3.06 3.57 -0.45
C VAL A 68 -2.63 3.05 -1.81
N PHE A 69 -3.12 3.67 -2.90
CA PHE A 69 -2.80 3.23 -4.25
C PHE A 69 -1.31 3.44 -4.57
N ALA A 70 -0.81 4.67 -4.48
CA ALA A 70 0.59 4.99 -4.76
C ALA A 70 1.55 4.30 -3.78
N GLY A 71 1.20 4.26 -2.49
CA GLY A 71 1.98 3.55 -1.48
C GLY A 71 2.02 2.04 -1.72
N GLY A 72 0.88 1.43 -2.03
CA GLY A 72 0.80 0.00 -2.35
C GLY A 72 1.63 -0.36 -3.59
N PHE A 73 1.51 0.44 -4.67
CA PHE A 73 2.33 0.28 -5.87
C PHE A 73 3.83 0.45 -5.59
N ALA A 74 4.23 1.47 -4.82
CA ALA A 74 5.62 1.66 -4.42
C ALA A 74 6.14 0.48 -3.59
N GLY A 75 5.30 -0.07 -2.71
CA GLY A 75 5.60 -1.27 -1.94
C GLY A 75 5.89 -2.48 -2.81
N VAL A 76 5.07 -2.74 -3.84
CA VAL A 76 5.30 -3.83 -4.80
C VAL A 76 6.55 -3.57 -5.64
N ALA A 77 6.72 -2.35 -6.15
CA ALA A 77 7.89 -1.98 -6.95
C ALA A 77 9.20 -2.21 -6.17
N ALA A 78 9.21 -1.92 -4.88
CA ALA A 78 10.35 -2.18 -4.00
C ALA A 78 10.65 -3.68 -3.75
N THR A 79 9.81 -4.59 -4.24
CA THR A 79 10.06 -6.05 -4.22
C THR A 79 10.51 -6.61 -5.56
N MET A 80 10.50 -5.79 -6.62
CA MET A 80 10.88 -6.16 -7.98
C MET A 80 12.38 -5.89 -8.28
N GLU A 81 13.15 -5.56 -7.25
CA GLU A 81 14.60 -5.35 -7.31
C GLU A 81 15.39 -6.67 -7.25
#